data_AF-A0A087RPX8-F1
#
_entry.id   AF-A0A087RPX8-F1
#
_cell.length_a   1.000
_cell.length_b   1.000
_cell.length_c   1.000
_cell.angle_alpha   90.00
_cell.angle_beta   90.00
_cell.angle_gamma   90.00
#
_symmetry.space_group_name_H-M   'P 1'
#
loop_
_entity.id
_entity.type
_entity.pdbx_description
1 polymer ?
#
loop_
_entity_poly.entity_id
_entity_poly.type
_entity_poly.pdbx_seq_one_letter_code
_entity_poly.pdbx_strand_id
1 'polypeptide(L)'
;MNTLMYDTYTIFWRELKRYKKSRSGVLIRLIQPAIWIIVIGNTFSGTQPLIQSVGFDGEYIEFMAPGVIILTAIFTSIFGGVNTLWDRRYGFMNKALTSPISRSAIALGKMSAISLIAALQASLILGIAL
;
A
#
# COMPACT_ATOMS: atom_id res chain seq x y z
N MET A 1 -9.54 -16.71 25.44
CA MET A 1 -8.88 -15.67 24.61
C MET A 1 -9.39 -15.81 23.18
N ASN A 2 -9.95 -14.75 22.59
CA ASN A 2 -10.68 -14.81 21.32
C ASN A 2 -9.82 -15.42 20.20
N THR A 3 -10.07 -16.68 19.86
CA THR A 3 -9.34 -17.46 18.85
C THR A 3 -9.24 -16.70 17.53
N LEU A 4 -10.30 -16.00 17.15
CA LEU A 4 -10.39 -15.19 15.94
C LEU A 4 -9.37 -14.02 15.89
N MET A 5 -9.16 -13.32 17.01
CA MET A 5 -8.19 -12.22 17.07
C MET A 5 -6.76 -12.73 16.96
N TYR A 6 -6.46 -13.83 17.66
CA TYR A 6 -5.15 -14.47 17.61
C TYR A 6 -4.83 -15.03 16.22
N ASP A 7 -5.79 -15.71 15.60
CA ASP A 7 -5.70 -16.21 14.22
C ASP A 7 -5.47 -15.08 13.22
N THR A 8 -6.16 -13.95 13.39
CA THR A 8 -6.01 -12.78 12.52
C THR A 8 -4.60 -12.20 12.66
N TYR A 9 -4.11 -12.06 13.89
CA TYR A 9 -2.78 -11.54 14.17
C TYR A 9 -1.66 -12.44 13.62
N THR A 10 -1.78 -13.76 13.77
CA THR A 10 -0.77 -14.70 13.26
C THR A 10 -0.66 -14.63 11.72
N ILE A 11 -1.79 -14.51 11.03
CA ILE A 11 -1.80 -14.34 9.57
C ILE A 11 -1.24 -13.00 9.16
N PHE A 12 -1.66 -11.92 9.83
CA PHE A 12 -1.14 -10.58 9.62
C PHE A 12 0.39 -10.53 9.76
N TRP A 13 0.92 -11.11 10.84
CA TRP A 13 2.36 -11.18 11.10
C TRP A 13 3.11 -12.00 10.05
N ARG A 14 2.52 -13.10 9.56
CA ARG A 14 3.08 -13.90 8.48
C ARG A 14 3.17 -13.09 7.18
N GLU A 15 2.13 -12.35 6.82
CA GLU A 15 2.13 -11.50 5.62
C GLU A 15 3.18 -10.38 5.73
N LEU A 16 3.31 -9.75 6.90
CA LEU A 16 4.36 -8.76 7.17
C LEU A 16 5.77 -9.34 7.02
N LYS A 17 6.02 -10.54 7.56
CA LYS A 17 7.31 -11.23 7.39
C LYS A 17 7.60 -11.56 5.92
N ARG A 18 6.58 -11.99 5.17
CA ARG A 18 6.70 -12.24 3.73
C ARG A 18 7.05 -10.95 2.98
N TYR A 19 6.37 -9.86 3.30
CA TYR A 19 6.64 -8.53 2.72
C TYR A 19 8.07 -8.07 3.01
N LYS A 20 8.55 -8.22 4.25
CA LYS A 20 9.92 -7.88 4.64
C LYS A 20 10.97 -8.75 3.91
N LYS A 21 10.65 -10.00 3.58
CA LYS A 21 11.55 -10.90 2.85
C LYS A 21 11.64 -10.54 1.36
N SER A 22 10.59 -9.98 0.76
CA SER A 22 10.60 -9.47 -0.62
C SER A 22 11.26 -8.09 -0.75
N ARG A 23 12.54 -7.97 -0.35
CA ARG A 23 13.29 -6.69 -0.31
C ARG A 23 13.23 -5.90 -1.62
N SER A 24 13.37 -6.57 -2.77
CA SER A 24 13.29 -5.94 -4.09
C SER A 24 11.89 -5.46 -4.45
N GLY A 25 10.85 -6.23 -4.08
CA GLY A 25 9.46 -5.88 -4.35
C GLY A 25 8.96 -4.69 -3.54
N VAL A 26 9.45 -4.50 -2.32
CA VAL A 26 9.12 -3.32 -1.49
C VAL A 26 9.71 -2.05 -2.07
N LEU A 27 10.99 -2.08 -2.44
CA LEU A 27 11.69 -0.96 -3.07
C LEU A 27 11.01 -0.51 -4.36
N ILE A 28 10.72 -1.44 -5.27
CA ILE A 28 10.08 -1.12 -6.56
C ILE A 28 8.69 -0.48 -6.36
N ARG A 29 7.90 -0.96 -5.39
CA ARG A 29 6.57 -0.41 -5.08
C ARG A 29 6.62 0.98 -4.42
N LEU A 30 7.74 1.33 -3.79
CA LEU A 30 7.96 2.67 -3.20
C LEU A 30 8.54 3.65 -4.23
N ILE A 31 9.45 3.16 -5.08
CA ILE A 31 10.10 3.96 -6.12
C ILE A 31 9.07 4.43 -7.15
N GLN A 32 8.13 3.58 -7.55
CA GLN A 32 7.13 3.92 -8.57
C GLN A 32 6.34 5.21 -8.23
N PRO A 33 5.69 5.35 -7.06
CA PRO A 33 4.99 6.60 -6.72
C PRO A 33 5.94 7.78 -6.43
N ALA A 34 7.13 7.54 -5.89
CA ALA A 34 8.11 8.61 -5.68
C ALA A 34 8.60 9.21 -7.01
N ILE A 35 8.83 8.38 -8.03
CA ILE A 35 9.15 8.84 -9.39
C ILE A 35 8.04 9.73 -9.94
N TRP A 36 6.77 9.35 -9.75
CA TRP A 36 5.65 10.16 -10.21
C TRP A 36 5.64 11.57 -9.59
N ILE A 37 5.92 11.68 -8.29
CA ILE A 37 5.99 12.99 -7.61
C ILE A 37 7.16 13.82 -8.10
N ILE A 38 8.35 13.22 -8.18
CA ILE A 38 9.56 13.95 -8.61
C ILE A 38 9.43 14.39 -10.07
N VAL A 39 9.01 13.49 -10.96
CA VAL A 39 8.90 13.78 -12.39
C VAL A 39 7.79 14.77 -12.67
N ILE A 40 6.56 14.53 -12.17
CA ILE A 40 5.45 15.46 -12.41
C ILE A 40 5.70 16.78 -11.68
N GLY A 41 6.15 16.76 -10.43
CA GLY A 41 6.44 17.96 -9.65
C GLY A 41 7.43 18.90 -10.35
N ASN A 42 8.52 18.35 -10.89
CA ASN A 42 9.49 19.15 -11.66
C ASN A 42 8.96 19.58 -13.04
N THR A 43 8.27 18.70 -13.76
CA THR A 43 7.76 18.99 -15.11
C THR A 43 6.68 20.07 -15.10
N PHE A 44 5.84 20.08 -14.07
CA PHE A 44 4.72 21.02 -13.92
C PHE A 44 5.03 22.19 -12.97
N SER A 45 6.28 22.35 -12.55
CA SER A 45 6.72 23.54 -11.81
C SER A 45 6.40 24.85 -12.55
N GLY A 46 6.42 24.83 -13.90
CA GLY A 46 6.02 25.96 -14.73
C GLY A 46 4.51 26.28 -14.72
N THR A 47 3.68 25.39 -14.18
CA THR A 47 2.22 25.61 -14.03
C THR A 47 1.81 26.14 -12.65
N GLN A 48 2.77 26.56 -11.82
CA GLN A 48 2.52 27.27 -10.56
C GLN A 48 1.50 28.42 -10.68
N PRO A 49 1.50 29.26 -11.75
CA PRO A 49 0.52 30.34 -11.90
C PRO A 49 -0.93 29.85 -12.06
N LEU A 50 -1.13 28.64 -12.60
CA LEU A 50 -2.45 28.04 -12.74
C LEU A 50 -3.01 27.54 -11.39
N ILE A 51 -2.14 27.15 -10.46
CA ILE A 51 -2.57 26.71 -9.12
C ILE A 51 -2.92 27.91 -8.24
N GLN A 52 -2.13 28.97 -8.34
CA GLN A 52 -2.41 30.23 -7.65
C GLN A 52 -3.73 30.86 -8.11
N SER A 53 -4.11 30.69 -9.39
CA SER A 53 -5.39 31.19 -9.90
C SER A 53 -6.61 30.44 -9.36
N VAL A 54 -6.43 29.21 -8.84
CA VAL A 54 -7.47 28.44 -8.13
C VAL A 54 -7.48 28.73 -6.62
N GLY A 55 -6.63 29.64 -6.13
CA GLY A 55 -6.58 30.07 -4.74
C GLY A 55 -5.76 29.16 -3.81
N PHE A 56 -4.80 28.39 -4.35
CA PHE A 56 -3.88 27.57 -3.55
C PHE A 56 -2.50 28.23 -3.48
N ASP A 57 -2.06 28.54 -2.25
CA ASP A 57 -0.82 29.27 -1.98
C ASP A 57 0.43 28.37 -1.78
N GLY A 58 0.29 27.05 -1.91
CA GLY A 58 1.37 26.08 -1.74
C GLY A 58 2.11 25.70 -3.02
N GLU A 59 3.15 24.87 -2.89
CA GLU A 59 3.88 24.33 -4.04
C GLU A 59 3.02 23.33 -4.84
N TYR A 60 3.28 23.20 -6.15
CA TYR A 60 2.60 22.23 -7.02
C TYR A 60 2.66 20.78 -6.49
N ILE A 61 3.74 20.43 -5.77
CA ILE A 61 3.92 19.13 -5.14
C ILE A 61 2.87 18.87 -4.04
N GLU A 62 2.59 19.85 -3.20
CA GLU A 62 1.58 19.76 -2.12
C GLU A 62 0.17 19.58 -2.69
N PHE A 63 -0.14 20.28 -3.77
CA PHE A 63 -1.43 20.17 -4.46
C PHE A 63 -1.66 18.74 -5.02
N MET A 64 -0.62 18.11 -5.54
CA MET A 64 -0.72 16.76 -6.11
C MET A 64 -0.65 15.62 -5.08
N ALA A 65 -0.05 15.86 -3.92
CA ALA A 65 0.18 14.87 -2.87
C ALA A 65 -1.05 13.99 -2.56
N PRO A 66 -2.26 14.53 -2.29
CA PRO A 66 -3.43 13.70 -2.00
C PRO A 66 -3.83 12.79 -3.18
N GLY A 67 -3.71 13.28 -4.42
CA GLY A 67 -4.00 12.47 -5.61
C GLY A 67 -3.05 11.29 -5.76
N VAL A 68 -1.75 11.52 -5.56
CA VAL A 68 -0.74 10.46 -5.63
C VAL A 68 -0.90 9.44 -4.50
N ILE A 69 -1.27 9.89 -3.29
CA ILE A 69 -1.56 8.99 -2.16
C ILE A 69 -2.70 8.03 -2.49
N ILE A 70 -3.81 8.56 -3.03
CA ILE A 70 -4.98 7.74 -3.42
C ILE A 70 -4.59 6.74 -4.50
N LEU A 71 -3.89 7.21 -5.55
CA LEU A 71 -3.44 6.36 -6.64
C LEU A 71 -2.55 5.21 -6.14
N THR A 72 -1.62 5.53 -5.23
CA THR A 72 -0.71 4.56 -4.62
C THR A 72 -1.48 3.52 -3.79
N ALA A 73 -2.43 3.96 -2.96
CA ALA A 73 -3.25 3.07 -2.16
C ALA A 73 -4.07 2.09 -3.01
N ILE A 74 -4.64 2.57 -4.13
CA ILE A 74 -5.38 1.75 -5.09
C ILE A 74 -4.46 0.70 -5.71
N PHE A 75 -3.31 1.11 -6.25
CA PHE A 75 -2.36 0.17 -6.85
C PHE A 75 -1.87 -0.88 -5.84
N THR A 76 -1.51 -0.47 -4.63
CA THR A 76 -1.06 -1.39 -3.58
C THR A 76 -2.15 -2.39 -3.18
N SER A 77 -3.41 -1.97 -3.17
CA SER A 77 -4.55 -2.85 -2.93
C SER A 77 -4.73 -3.88 -4.06
N ILE A 78 -4.67 -3.44 -5.32
CA ILE A 78 -4.78 -4.31 -6.50
C ILE A 78 -3.67 -5.37 -6.50
N PHE A 79 -2.42 -4.96 -6.36
CA PHE A 79 -1.29 -5.89 -6.34
C PHE A 79 -1.26 -6.78 -5.10
N GLY A 80 -1.75 -6.30 -3.95
CA GLY A 80 -2.00 -7.11 -2.76
C GLY A 80 -3.04 -8.22 -3.01
N GLY A 81 -4.10 -7.90 -3.76
CA GLY A 81 -5.10 -8.85 -4.23
C GLY A 81 -4.52 -9.90 -5.17
N VAL A 82 -3.69 -9.50 -6.14
CA VAL A 82 -2.98 -10.41 -7.06
C VAL A 82 -2.07 -11.38 -6.30
N ASN A 83 -1.31 -10.91 -5.31
CA ASN A 83 -0.51 -11.79 -4.44
C ASN A 83 -1.38 -12.82 -3.70
N THR A 84 -2.58 -12.40 -3.25
CA THR A 84 -3.53 -13.32 -2.62
C THR A 84 -4.10 -14.33 -3.61
N LEU A 85 -4.29 -13.95 -4.87
CA LEU A 85 -4.68 -14.87 -5.94
C LEU A 85 -3.57 -15.89 -6.22
N TRP A 86 -2.31 -15.47 -6.23
CA TRP A 86 -1.18 -16.40 -6.35
C TRP A 86 -1.13 -17.39 -5.18
N ASP A 87 -1.42 -16.96 -3.96
CA ASP A 87 -1.50 -17.86 -2.80
C ASP A 87 -2.62 -18.92 -2.95
N ARG A 88 -3.69 -18.60 -3.70
CA ARG A 88 -4.70 -19.60 -4.11
C ARG A 88 -4.11 -20.59 -5.10
N ARG A 89 -3.45 -20.10 -6.15
CA ARG A 89 -2.87 -20.93 -7.22
C ARG A 89 -1.80 -21.88 -6.72
N TYR A 90 -0.95 -21.45 -5.78
CA TYR A 90 0.12 -22.28 -5.21
C TYR A 90 -0.36 -23.21 -4.07
N GLY A 91 -1.67 -23.30 -3.82
CA GLY A 91 -2.23 -24.22 -2.83
C GLY A 91 -1.98 -23.83 -1.37
N PHE A 92 -1.42 -22.64 -1.11
CA PHE A 92 -1.24 -22.11 0.25
C PHE A 92 -2.61 -21.94 0.93
N MET A 93 -3.59 -21.43 0.19
CA MET A 93 -4.96 -21.27 0.68
C MET A 93 -5.55 -22.63 1.12
N ASN A 94 -5.26 -23.71 0.40
CA ASN A 94 -5.76 -25.05 0.72
C ASN A 94 -5.14 -25.57 2.03
N LYS A 95 -3.84 -25.35 2.26
CA LYS A 95 -3.17 -25.70 3.53
C LYS A 95 -3.66 -24.86 4.71
N ALA A 96 -3.99 -23.59 4.48
CA ALA A 96 -4.56 -22.72 5.50
C ALA A 96 -5.99 -23.13 5.88
N LEU A 97 -6.80 -23.59 4.91
CA LEU A 97 -8.18 -24.03 5.13
C LEU A 97 -8.29 -25.41 5.80
N THR A 98 -7.24 -26.25 5.73
CA THR A 98 -7.17 -27.53 6.47
C THR A 98 -6.58 -27.38 7.88
N SER A 99 -6.07 -26.21 8.23
CA SER A 99 -5.64 -25.88 9.59
C SER A 99 -6.83 -25.37 10.43
N PRO A 100 -6.79 -25.48 11.77
CA PRO A 100 -7.90 -25.06 12.64
C PRO A 100 -7.95 -23.52 12.80
N ILE A 101 -7.90 -22.79 11.68
CA ILE A 101 -7.93 -21.33 11.61
C ILE A 101 -9.27 -20.88 11.04
N SER A 102 -9.87 -19.86 11.66
CA SER A 102 -11.11 -19.28 11.14
C SER A 102 -10.93 -18.70 9.72
N ARG A 103 -11.87 -19.01 8.81
CA ARG A 103 -11.85 -18.49 7.42
C ARG A 103 -11.87 -16.96 7.38
N SER A 104 -12.61 -16.32 8.29
CA SER A 104 -12.68 -14.86 8.40
C SER A 104 -11.36 -14.24 8.86
N ALA A 105 -10.61 -14.92 9.72
CA ALA A 105 -9.30 -14.47 10.18
C ALA A 105 -8.27 -14.41 9.04
N ILE A 106 -8.37 -15.29 8.04
CA ILE A 106 -7.52 -15.26 6.84
C ILE A 106 -7.75 -13.99 6.03
N ALA A 107 -9.01 -13.63 5.80
CA ALA A 107 -9.37 -12.43 5.06
C ALA A 107 -8.95 -11.17 5.81
N LEU A 108 -9.29 -11.08 7.10
CA LEU A 108 -8.96 -9.92 7.94
C LEU A 108 -7.45 -9.73 8.07
N GLY A 109 -6.69 -10.79 8.33
CA GLY A 109 -5.23 -10.69 8.48
C GLY A 109 -4.53 -10.20 7.21
N LYS A 110 -4.99 -10.65 6.04
CA LYS A 110 -4.49 -10.19 4.73
C LYS A 110 -4.87 -8.74 4.45
N MET A 111 -6.13 -8.37 4.70
CA MET A 111 -6.61 -6.99 4.51
C MET A 111 -5.86 -6.00 5.40
N SER A 112 -5.69 -6.31 6.69
CA SER A 112 -4.93 -5.48 7.63
C SER A 112 -3.47 -5.33 7.21
N ALA A 113 -2.84 -6.40 6.69
CA ALA A 113 -1.45 -6.32 6.22
C ALA A 113 -1.31 -5.39 5.01
N ILE A 114 -2.20 -5.52 4.02
CA ILE A 114 -2.21 -4.65 2.82
C ILE A 114 -2.48 -3.19 3.21
N SER A 115 -3.44 -2.97 4.13
CA SER A 115 -3.78 -1.64 4.62
C SER A 115 -2.61 -0.97 5.35
N LEU A 116 -1.89 -1.70 6.22
CA LEU A 116 -0.71 -1.16 6.89
C LEU A 116 0.41 -0.80 5.89
N ILE A 117 0.61 -1.63 4.86
CA ILE A 117 1.59 -1.35 3.80
C ILE A 117 1.21 -0.08 3.05
N ALA A 118 -0.06 0.07 2.65
CA ALA A 118 -0.54 1.26 1.98
C ALA A 118 -0.40 2.52 2.87
N ALA A 119 -0.68 2.41 4.16
CA ALA A 119 -0.52 3.49 5.13
C ALA A 119 0.96 3.92 5.26
N LEU A 120 1.89 2.96 5.30
CA LEU A 120 3.32 3.26 5.32
C LEU A 120 3.77 3.99 4.04
N GLN A 121 3.30 3.56 2.88
CA GLN A 121 3.58 4.24 1.60
C GLN A 121 3.01 5.66 1.57
N ALA A 122 1.77 5.84 2.02
CA ALA A 122 1.13 7.14 2.13
C ALA A 122 1.90 8.08 3.07
N SER A 123 2.36 7.58 4.22
CA SER A 123 3.17 8.37 5.16
C SER A 123 4.51 8.82 4.57
N LEU A 124 5.14 7.96 3.76
CA LEU A 124 6.39 8.28 3.09
C LEU A 124 6.17 9.32 1.98
N ILE A 125 5.07 9.23 1.24
CA ILE A 125 4.68 10.24 0.24
C ILE A 125 4.42 11.59 0.91
N LEU A 126 3.67 11.60 2.02
CA LEU A 126 3.44 12.83 2.80
C LEU A 126 4.74 13.46 3.26
N GLY A 127 5.70 12.67 3.75
CA GLY A 127 7.01 13.19 4.16
C GLY A 127 7.94 13.62 3.02
N ILE A 128 7.61 13.32 1.75
CA ILE A 128 8.31 13.87 0.58
C ILE A 128 7.63 15.14 0.09
N ALA A 129 6.30 15.24 0.27
CA ALA A 129 5.51 16.34 -0.24
C ALA A 129 5.46 17.57 0.69
N LEU A 130 5.65 17.36 2.00
CA LEU A 130 5.83 18.39 3.02
C LEU A 130 7.32 18.70 3.22
#